data_AF-W2P185-F1
#
_entry.id   AF-W2P185-F1
#
_cell.length_a   1.000
_cell.length_b   1.000
_cell.length_c   1.000
_cell.angle_alpha   90.00
_cell.angle_beta   90.00
_cell.angle_gamma   90.00
#
_symmetry.space_group_name_H-M   'P 1'
#
loop_
_entity.id
_entity.type
_entity.pdbx_description
1 polymer ?
#
loop_
_entity_poly.entity_id
_entity_poly.type
_entity_poly.pdbx_seq_one_letter_code
_entity_poly.pdbx_strand_id
1 'polypeptide(L)' 'MHGRVKSVEREKEQQKTDEQRQEELSKVRMYHEVAGKVLDMKRQQLYEPSVLPLTSHLLLLNPEFHVVWSYRRQAIDA' A
#
# COMPACT_ATOMS: atom_id res chain seq x y z
N MET A 1 -0.88 -5.56 -13.61
CA MET A 1 0.12 -6.65 -13.42
C MET A 1 1.44 -6.19 -13.98
N HIS A 2 2.47 -6.02 -13.15
CA HIS A 2 3.81 -5.60 -13.60
C HIS A 2 4.48 -6.83 -14.22
N GLY A 3 4.42 -6.97 -15.55
CA GLY A 3 4.94 -8.13 -16.28
C GLY A 3 6.40 -8.43 -15.92
N ARG A 4 6.60 -9.39 -15.01
CA ARG A 4 7.91 -9.77 -14.48
C ARG A 4 8.30 -11.17 -14.93
N VAL A 5 9.55 -11.31 -15.35
CA VAL A 5 10.12 -12.60 -15.79
C VAL A 5 10.54 -13.41 -14.57
N LYS A 6 9.95 -14.60 -14.38
CA LYS A 6 10.15 -15.44 -13.18
C LYS A 6 11.60 -15.88 -12.94
N SER A 7 12.42 -16.08 -13.96
CA SER A 7 13.83 -16.46 -13.77
C SER A 7 14.64 -15.32 -13.15
N VAL A 8 14.52 -14.11 -13.72
CA VAL A 8 15.21 -12.90 -13.25
C VAL A 8 14.83 -12.56 -11.81
N GLU A 9 13.56 -12.67 -11.44
CA GLU A 9 13.12 -12.37 -10.07
C GLU A 9 13.65 -13.40 -9.06
N ARG A 10 13.78 -14.68 -9.44
CA ARG A 10 14.35 -15.72 -8.57
C ARG A 10 15.84 -15.51 -8.31
N GLU A 11 16.60 -15.12 -9.33
CA GLU A 11 18.03 -14.81 -9.19
C GLU A 11 18.25 -13.62 -8.25
N LYS A 12 17.44 -12.56 -8.40
CA LYS A 12 17.47 -11.41 -7.49
C LYS A 12 17.18 -11.81 -6.04
N GLU A 13 16.17 -12.66 -5.83
CA GLU A 13 15.81 -13.12 -4.48
C GLU A 13 16.93 -13.94 -3.82
N GLN A 14 17.61 -14.80 -4.59
CA GLN A 14 18.75 -15.58 -4.10
C GLN A 14 19.95 -14.72 -3.71
N GLN A 15 20.12 -13.55 -4.33
CA GLN A 15 21.22 -12.62 -4.04
C GLN A 15 20.97 -11.71 -2.83
N LYS A 16 19.74 -11.67 -2.30
CA LYS A 16 19.42 -10.83 -1.14
C LYS A 16 20.05 -11.36 0.13
N THR A 17 20.56 -10.46 0.97
CA THR A 17 20.92 -10.78 2.36
C THR A 17 19.67 -10.96 3.22
N ASP A 18 19.83 -11.62 4.37
CA ASP A 18 18.73 -11.80 5.33
C ASP A 18 18.18 -10.45 5.82
N GLU A 19 19.05 -9.45 5.99
CA GLU A 19 18.68 -8.08 6.38
C GLU A 19 17.81 -7.41 5.32
N GLN A 20 18.18 -7.53 4.05
CA GLN A 20 17.40 -6.99 2.93
C GLN A 20 16.01 -7.63 2.85
N ARG A 21 15.92 -8.96 3.02
CA ARG A 21 14.63 -9.65 3.06
C ARG A 21 13.79 -9.18 4.25
N GLN A 22 14.40 -8.99 5.42
CA GLN A 22 13.70 -8.51 6.60
C GLN A 22 13.18 -7.07 6.43
N GLU A 23 13.95 -6.20 5.77
CA GLU A 23 13.52 -4.84 5.45
C GLU A 23 12.32 -4.83 4.49
N GLU A 24 12.35 -5.65 3.44
CA GLU A 24 11.23 -5.80 2.50
C GLU A 24 9.97 -6.33 3.19
N LEU A 25 10.10 -7.35 4.04
CA LEU A 25 8.99 -7.85 4.85
C LEU A 25 8.43 -6.76 5.76
N SER A 26 9.29 -5.91 6.32
CA SER A 26 8.87 -4.79 7.16
C SER A 26 8.08 -3.76 6.36
N LYS A 27 8.52 -3.44 5.13
CA LYS A 27 7.78 -2.55 4.20
C LYS A 27 6.40 -3.13 3.86
N VAL A 28 6.32 -4.44 3.59
CA VAL A 28 5.05 -5.13 3.33
C VAL A 28 4.12 -5.03 4.54
N ARG A 29 4.62 -5.29 5.74
CA ARG A 29 3.84 -5.18 6.99
C ARG A 29 3.30 -3.78 7.21
N MET A 30 4.15 -2.76 7.07
CA MET A 30 3.74 -1.35 7.22
C MET A 30 2.67 -0.97 6.20
N TYR A 31 2.83 -1.38 4.93
CA TYR A 31 1.79 -1.16 3.92
C TYR A 31 0.45 -1.78 4.31
N HIS A 32 0.45 -3.04 4.77
CA HIS A 32 -0.76 -3.71 5.21
C HIS A 32 -1.43 -3.03 6.41
N GLU A 33 -0.65 -2.54 7.36
CA GLU A 33 -1.15 -1.81 8.52
C GLU A 33 -1.86 -0.51 8.11
N VAL A 34 -1.20 0.30 7.29
CA VAL A 34 -1.77 1.56 6.79
C VAL A 34 -3.01 1.29 5.93
N ALA A 35 -2.96 0.28 5.06
CA ALA A 35 -4.09 -0.13 4.23
C ALA A 35 -5.27 -0.58 5.10
N GLY A 36 -5.02 -1.40 6.12
CA GLY A 36 -6.03 -1.85 7.08
C GLY A 36 -6.72 -0.66 7.74
N LYS A 37 -5.94 0.29 8.28
CA LYS A 37 -6.48 1.49 8.93
C LYS A 37 -7.37 2.31 7.98
N VAL A 38 -6.93 2.55 6.74
CA VAL A 38 -7.72 3.31 5.76
C VAL A 38 -9.02 2.57 5.40
N LEU A 39 -8.97 1.25 5.22
CA LEU A 39 -10.15 0.44 4.94
C LEU A 39 -11.11 0.40 6.13
N ASP A 40 -10.61 0.40 7.35
CA ASP A 40 -11.40 0.46 8.58
C ASP A 40 -12.13 1.81 8.70
N MET A 41 -11.42 2.92 8.48
CA MET A 41 -12.02 4.26 8.47
C MET A 41 -13.09 4.38 7.39
N LYS A 42 -12.84 3.82 6.19
CA LYS A 42 -13.85 3.74 5.12
C LYS A 42 -15.08 2.96 5.57
N ARG A 43 -14.92 1.79 6.20
CA ARG A 43 -16.07 0.99 6.68
C ARG A 43 -16.90 1.73 7.73
N GLN A 44 -16.24 2.55 8.55
CA GLN A 44 -16.90 3.40 9.55
C GLN A 44 -17.44 4.71 8.96
N GLN A 45 -17.28 4.94 7.65
CA GLN A 45 -17.66 6.17 6.96
C GLN A 45 -17.07 7.44 7.60
N LEU A 46 -15.85 7.34 8.12
CA LEU A 46 -15.13 8.50 8.67
C LEU A 46 -14.47 9.25 7.51
N TYR A 47 -14.79 10.53 7.32
CA TYR A 47 -14.24 11.34 6.23
C TYR A 47 -13.38 12.49 6.76
N GLU A 48 -12.48 12.16 7.68
CA GLU A 48 -11.61 13.13 8.33
C GLU A 48 -10.47 13.58 7.40
N PRO A 49 -10.04 14.86 7.45
CA PRO A 49 -8.89 15.36 6.68
C PRO A 49 -7.60 14.54 6.91
N SER A 50 -7.46 13.93 8.10
CA SER A 50 -6.34 13.06 8.46
C SER A 50 -6.22 11.80 7.58
N VAL A 51 -7.26 11.45 6.82
CA VAL A 51 -7.23 10.29 5.92
C VAL A 51 -6.51 10.61 4.60
N LEU A 52 -6.43 11.87 4.21
CA LEU A 52 -5.81 12.27 2.94
C LEU A 52 -4.30 11.94 2.90
N PRO A 53 -3.49 12.21 3.94
CA PRO A 53 -2.10 11.79 3.95
C PRO A 53 -1.92 10.27 3.87
N LEU A 54 -2.78 9.50 4.56
CA LEU A 54 -2.71 8.03 4.56
C LEU A 54 -3.04 7.45 3.17
N THR A 55 -4.08 7.98 2.53
CA THR A 55 -4.44 7.59 1.16
C THR A 55 -3.37 8.02 0.16
N SER A 56 -2.74 9.20 0.31
CA SER A 56 -1.61 9.62 -0.52
C SER A 56 -0.45 8.63 -0.42
N HIS A 57 -0.09 8.21 0.80
CA HIS A 57 1.00 7.26 1.01
C HIS A 57 0.73 5.91 0.33
N LEU A 58 -0.48 5.37 0.48
CA LEU A 58 -0.87 4.11 -0.16
C LEU A 58 -0.84 4.19 -1.68
N LEU A 59 -1.30 5.30 -2.27
CA LEU A 59 -1.37 5.48 -3.72
C LEU A 59 -0.01 5.74 -4.36
N LEU A 60 0.95 6.33 -3.62
CA LEU A 60 2.34 6.40 -4.05
C LEU A 60 2.98 5.02 -4.15
N LEU A 61 2.63 4.11 -3.23
CA LEU A 61 3.14 2.74 -3.22
C LEU A 61 2.40 1.81 -4.21
N ASN A 62 1.09 2.01 -4.38
CA ASN A 62 0.24 1.20 -5.24
C ASN A 62 -0.88 2.06 -5.87
N PRO A 63 -0.62 2.72 -7.02
CA PRO A 63 -1.59 3.60 -7.67
C PRO A 63 -2.82 2.85 -8.21
N GLU A 64 -2.73 1.54 -8.40
CA GLU A 64 -3.81 0.67 -8.88
C GLU A 64 -4.83 0.33 -7.78
N PHE A 65 -4.67 0.86 -6.57
CA PHE A 65 -5.58 0.59 -5.45
C PHE A 65 -6.88 1.41 -5.57
N HIS A 66 -7.75 1.03 -6.51
CA HIS A 66 -8.98 1.77 -6.84
C HIS A 66 -9.92 2.02 -5.66
N VAL A 67 -9.98 1.11 -4.68
CA VAL A 67 -10.78 1.28 -3.46
C VAL A 67 -10.34 2.52 -2.67
N VAL A 68 -9.03 2.76 -2.58
CA VAL A 68 -8.46 3.92 -1.89
C VAL A 68 -8.72 5.21 -2.66
N TRP A 69 -8.63 5.18 -4.00
CA TRP A 69 -9.01 6.32 -4.84
C TRP A 69 -10.45 6.75 -4.64
N SER A 70 -11.39 5.80 -4.66
CA SER A 70 -12.81 6.11 -4.45
C SER A 70 -13.08 6.72 -3.08
N TYR A 71 -12.47 6.16 -2.03
CA TYR A 71 -12.61 6.69 -0.68
C TYR A 71 -11.96 8.07 -0.51
N ARG A 72 -10.80 8.29 -1.14
CA ARG A 72 -10.14 9.61 -1.16
C ARG A 72 -11.04 10.68 -1.78
N ARG A 73 -11.72 10.40 -2.89
CA ARG A 73 -12.68 11.34 -3.50
C ARG A 73 -13.83 11.65 -2.54
N GLN A 74 -14.42 10.63 -1.92
CA GLN A 74 -15.47 10.83 -0.91
C GLN A 74 -15.02 11.70 0.25
N ALA A 75 -13.78 11.57 0.71
CA ALA A 75 -13.23 12.39 1.79
C ALA A 75 -12.87 13.83 1.36
N ILE A 76 -12.76 14.11 0.06
CA ILE A 76 -12.57 15.48 -0.48
C ILE A 76 -13.92 16.17 -0.66
N ASP A 77 -14.95 15.39 -0.99
CA ASP A 77 -16.31 15.90 -1.26
C ASP A 77 -17.16 16.03 0.02
N ALA A 78 -16.73 15.44 1.14
CA ALA A 78 -17.40 15.48 2.45
C ALA A 78 -17.09 16.77 3.22
#